data_AF-A0A2M7C829-F1
#
_entry.id   AF-A0A2M7C829-F1
#
_cell.length_a   1.000
_cell.length_b   1.000
_cell.length_c   1.000
_cell.angle_alpha   90.00
_cell.angle_beta   90.00
_cell.angle_gamma   90.00
#
_symmetry.space_group_name_H-M   'P 1'
#
loop_
_entity.id
_entity.type
_entity.pdbx_description
1 polymer ?
#
loop_
_entity_poly.entity_id
_entity_poly.type
_entity_poly.pdbx_seq_one_letter_code
_entity_poly.pdbx_strand_id
1 'polypeptide(L)'
;MTENQIALRAARSAAIALAFLFISGCYPAARISAIPAKAPADYWLEKKQKIRPHQKKAVLEALESVRKKAASGSSLEGLGISTLKESVILLEDPSSAIPFIADAIEGRDLWAGLRGEAYYWKFRYWCVDMAGYMGERQFDAILASIVSREEEKDELRIRAVRTLREMKAKENLRKLFTETDNPAVREEIAQAILYFD
;
A
#
# COMPACT_ATOMS: atom_id res chain seq x y z
N MET A 1 0.42 -38.79 -4.33
CA MET A 1 1.05 -37.52 -3.92
C MET A 1 0.12 -36.84 -2.93
N THR A 2 0.60 -36.50 -1.75
CA THR A 2 -0.21 -35.88 -0.69
C THR A 2 -0.36 -34.38 -0.93
N GLU A 3 -1.49 -33.79 -0.54
CA GLU A 3 -1.82 -32.35 -0.71
C GLU A 3 -0.70 -31.42 -0.21
N ASN A 4 0.03 -31.84 0.83
CA ASN A 4 1.19 -31.12 1.37
C ASN A 4 2.35 -30.97 0.38
N GLN A 5 2.55 -31.90 -0.55
CA GLN A 5 3.62 -31.79 -1.57
C GLN A 5 3.23 -30.83 -2.71
N ILE A 6 1.94 -30.66 -2.97
CA ILE A 6 1.41 -29.74 -3.98
C ILE A 6 1.47 -28.30 -3.45
N ALA A 7 1.07 -28.09 -2.19
CA ALA A 7 1.18 -26.79 -1.52
C ALA A 7 2.63 -26.30 -1.39
N LEU A 8 3.57 -27.21 -1.08
CA LEU A 8 4.99 -26.87 -0.97
C LEU A 8 5.63 -26.53 -2.33
N ARG A 9 5.16 -27.16 -3.42
CA ARG A 9 5.60 -26.82 -4.78
C ARG A 9 5.01 -25.49 -5.25
N ALA A 10 3.73 -25.23 -4.97
CA ALA A 10 3.09 -23.95 -5.28
C ALA A 10 3.75 -22.77 -4.53
N ALA A 11 4.08 -22.96 -3.25
CA ALA A 11 4.77 -21.95 -2.44
C ALA A 11 6.20 -21.67 -2.93
N ARG A 12 6.93 -22.71 -3.39
CA ARG A 12 8.26 -22.54 -4.00
C ARG A 12 8.19 -21.83 -5.34
N SER A 13 7.20 -22.15 -6.19
CA SER A 13 7.00 -21.48 -7.47
C SER A 13 6.59 -20.01 -7.30
N ALA A 14 5.75 -19.70 -6.30
CA ALA A 14 5.37 -18.33 -5.97
C ALA A 14 6.55 -17.52 -5.38
N ALA A 15 7.37 -18.13 -4.53
CA ALA A 15 8.59 -17.50 -4.01
C ALA A 15 9.62 -17.22 -5.12
N ILE A 16 9.74 -18.12 -6.10
CA ILE A 16 10.59 -17.93 -7.29
C ILE A 16 10.02 -16.84 -8.20
N ALA A 17 8.70 -16.77 -8.39
CA ALA A 17 8.07 -15.71 -9.18
C ALA A 17 8.23 -14.32 -8.54
N LEU A 18 8.15 -14.23 -7.19
CA LEU A 18 8.48 -13.01 -6.46
C LEU A 18 9.97 -12.65 -6.58
N ALA A 19 10.88 -13.63 -6.48
CA ALA A 19 12.31 -13.39 -6.68
C ALA A 19 12.62 -12.92 -8.12
N PHE A 20 11.89 -13.41 -9.12
CA PHE A 20 12.00 -12.93 -10.50
C PHE A 20 11.50 -11.49 -10.66
N LEU A 21 10.41 -11.10 -10.00
CA LEU A 21 9.94 -9.70 -9.99
C LEU A 21 10.94 -8.73 -9.35
N PHE A 22 11.73 -9.19 -8.37
CA PHE A 22 12.80 -8.38 -7.75
C PHE A 22 14.08 -8.28 -8.61
N ILE A 23 14.28 -9.17 -9.60
CA ILE A 23 15.51 -9.22 -10.43
C ILE A 23 15.26 -8.72 -11.86
N SER A 24 14.05 -8.83 -12.40
CA SER A 24 13.72 -8.36 -13.75
C SER A 24 13.19 -6.93 -13.74
N GLY A 25 14.07 -5.96 -13.51
CA GLY A 25 13.84 -4.60 -13.96
C GLY A 25 13.81 -4.56 -15.49
N CYS A 26 12.68 -4.94 -16.11
CA CYS A 26 12.35 -4.75 -17.54
C CYS A 26 10.95 -5.29 -17.84
N TYR A 27 9.91 -4.56 -17.47
CA TYR A 27 8.66 -4.59 -18.24
C TYR A 27 8.23 -3.15 -18.52
N PRO A 28 8.04 -2.75 -19.79
CA PRO A 28 7.57 -1.41 -20.11
C PRO A 28 6.11 -1.32 -19.68
N ALA A 29 5.86 -0.74 -18.51
CA ALA A 29 4.52 -0.37 -18.08
C ALA A 29 3.92 0.55 -19.15
N ALA A 30 2.78 0.14 -19.72
CA ALA A 30 2.05 0.91 -20.72
C ALA A 30 1.90 2.36 -20.24
N ARG A 31 2.43 3.30 -21.03
CA ARG A 31 2.32 4.75 -20.77
C ARG A 31 0.86 5.16 -20.97
N ILE A 32 0.08 5.13 -19.89
CA ILE A 32 -1.18 5.87 -19.84
C ILE A 32 -0.85 7.19 -19.15
N SER A 33 -0.47 8.23 -19.88
CA SER A 33 -0.39 9.59 -19.34
C SER A 33 -1.81 10.13 -19.18
N ALA A 34 -2.45 9.78 -18.08
CA ALA A 34 -3.68 10.42 -17.65
C ALA A 34 -3.41 10.90 -16.24
N ILE A 35 -3.40 12.22 -16.08
CA ILE A 35 -3.49 12.90 -14.79
C ILE A 35 -4.65 12.21 -14.05
N PRO A 36 -4.45 11.64 -12.86
CA PRO A 36 -5.53 10.94 -12.19
C PRO A 36 -6.59 11.97 -11.83
N ALA A 37 -7.74 11.87 -12.49
CA ALA A 37 -8.94 12.54 -12.04
C ALA A 37 -9.17 12.11 -10.59
N LYS A 38 -9.46 13.08 -9.72
CA LYS A 38 -9.84 12.82 -8.32
C LYS A 38 -10.87 11.69 -8.32
N ALA A 39 -10.57 10.60 -7.59
CA ALA A 39 -11.48 9.46 -7.52
C ALA A 39 -12.89 9.96 -7.16
N PRO A 40 -13.95 9.51 -7.87
CA PRO A 40 -15.32 9.78 -7.46
C PRO A 40 -15.52 9.47 -5.97
N ALA A 41 -16.33 10.25 -5.28
CA ALA A 41 -16.49 10.14 -3.82
C ALA A 41 -16.93 8.73 -3.37
N ASP A 42 -17.59 8.00 -4.27
CA ASP A 42 -18.14 6.64 -4.12
C ASP A 42 -17.27 5.55 -4.75
N TYR A 43 -16.12 5.86 -5.36
CA TYR A 43 -15.27 4.90 -6.08
C TYR A 43 -14.99 3.62 -5.28
N TRP A 44 -14.57 3.79 -4.02
CA TRP A 44 -14.26 2.67 -3.13
C TRP A 44 -15.51 1.87 -2.75
N LEU A 45 -16.63 2.55 -2.56
CA LEU A 45 -17.91 1.93 -2.19
C LEU A 45 -18.44 1.06 -3.33
N GLU A 46 -18.42 1.57 -4.56
CA GLU A 46 -18.81 0.81 -5.75
C GLU A 46 -17.93 -0.42 -5.96
N LYS A 47 -16.62 -0.29 -5.72
CA LYS A 47 -15.70 -1.44 -5.77
C LYS A 47 -16.07 -2.48 -4.72
N LYS A 48 -16.31 -2.07 -3.46
CA LYS A 48 -16.70 -3.00 -2.38
C LYS A 48 -17.95 -3.82 -2.71
N GLN A 49 -18.94 -3.22 -3.37
CA GLN A 49 -20.19 -3.89 -3.72
C GLN A 49 -20.01 -5.06 -4.69
N LYS A 50 -18.94 -5.04 -5.50
CA LYS A 50 -18.64 -6.07 -6.50
C LYS A 50 -17.85 -7.26 -5.93
N ILE A 51 -17.41 -7.17 -4.67
CA ILE A 51 -16.54 -8.16 -4.04
C ILE A 51 -17.36 -9.30 -3.46
N ARG A 52 -16.98 -10.53 -3.78
CA ARG A 52 -17.68 -11.71 -3.27
C ARG A 52 -17.43 -11.88 -1.76
N PRO A 53 -18.40 -12.42 -0.99
CA PRO A 53 -18.25 -12.56 0.45
C PRO A 53 -16.98 -13.31 0.92
N HIS A 54 -16.56 -14.35 0.19
CA HIS A 54 -15.35 -15.11 0.54
C HIS A 54 -14.07 -14.31 0.29
N GLN A 55 -13.99 -13.52 -0.79
CA GLN A 55 -12.87 -12.62 -1.06
C GLN A 55 -12.77 -11.54 0.01
N LYS A 56 -13.91 -10.91 0.34
CA LYS A 56 -14.00 -9.94 1.43
C LYS A 56 -13.50 -10.53 2.75
N LYS A 57 -13.95 -11.74 3.10
CA LYS A 57 -13.51 -12.42 4.31
C LYS A 57 -11.99 -12.63 4.34
N ALA A 58 -11.41 -13.17 3.26
CA ALA A 58 -9.97 -13.40 3.17
C ALA A 58 -9.15 -12.11 3.29
N VAL A 59 -9.59 -11.03 2.64
CA VAL A 59 -8.95 -9.70 2.73
C VAL A 59 -8.99 -9.17 4.17
N LEU A 60 -10.16 -9.21 4.82
CA LEU A 60 -10.31 -8.71 6.17
C LEU A 60 -9.52 -9.52 7.19
N GLU A 61 -9.47 -10.85 7.04
CA GLU A 61 -8.66 -11.73 7.90
C GLU A 61 -7.16 -11.44 7.74
N ALA A 62 -6.69 -11.21 6.52
CA ALA A 62 -5.31 -10.83 6.25
C ALA A 62 -4.97 -9.48 6.90
N LEU A 63 -5.79 -8.44 6.69
CA LEU A 63 -5.58 -7.11 7.28
C LEU A 63 -5.61 -7.15 8.80
N GLU A 64 -6.52 -7.92 9.40
CA GLU A 64 -6.60 -8.09 10.85
C GLU A 64 -5.37 -8.81 11.42
N SER A 65 -4.83 -9.79 10.69
CA SER A 65 -3.56 -10.46 11.05
C SER A 65 -2.39 -9.47 11.05
N VAL A 66 -2.26 -8.65 10.01
CA VAL A 66 -1.23 -7.59 9.94
C VAL A 66 -1.39 -6.60 11.08
N ARG A 67 -2.62 -6.15 11.37
CA ARG A 67 -2.90 -5.24 12.49
C ARG A 67 -2.39 -5.79 13.82
N LYS A 68 -2.70 -7.06 14.12
CA LYS A 68 -2.23 -7.72 15.35
C LYS A 68 -0.70 -7.78 15.43
N LYS A 69 -0.03 -8.08 14.31
CA LYS A 69 1.45 -8.09 14.22
C LYS A 69 2.04 -6.69 14.39
N ALA A 70 1.39 -5.65 13.87
CA ALA A 70 1.81 -4.26 14.07
C ALA A 70 1.71 -3.85 15.54
N ALA A 71 0.68 -4.33 16.25
CA ALA A 71 0.46 -4.06 17.67
C ALA A 71 1.48 -4.75 18.59
N SER A 72 2.04 -5.90 18.20
CA SER A 72 3.00 -6.66 19.02
C SER A 72 4.41 -6.06 19.10
N GLY A 73 4.59 -4.78 18.73
CA GLY A 73 5.83 -4.04 18.96
C GLY A 73 6.97 -4.33 17.97
N SER A 74 6.72 -5.03 16.86
CA SER A 74 7.75 -5.30 15.85
C SER A 74 8.28 -4.01 15.21
N SER A 75 9.55 -4.02 14.77
CA SER A 75 10.08 -3.00 13.86
C SER A 75 9.32 -3.02 12.53
N LEU A 76 9.46 -1.99 11.69
CA LEU A 76 8.84 -1.97 10.36
C LEU A 76 9.37 -3.12 9.47
N GLU A 77 10.66 -3.40 9.56
CA GLU A 77 11.28 -4.55 8.87
C GLU A 77 10.71 -5.89 9.38
N GLY A 78 10.64 -6.08 10.70
CA GLY A 78 10.05 -7.28 11.29
C GLY A 78 8.57 -7.44 10.94
N LEU A 79 7.83 -6.33 10.84
CA LEU A 79 6.46 -6.33 10.35
C LEU A 79 6.40 -6.80 8.90
N GLY A 80 7.23 -6.26 8.00
CA GLY A 80 7.29 -6.68 6.60
C GLY A 80 7.57 -8.18 6.44
N ILE A 81 8.60 -8.70 7.11
CA ILE A 81 8.97 -10.12 7.04
C ILE A 81 7.84 -11.02 7.58
N SER A 82 7.28 -10.66 8.73
CA SER A 82 6.24 -11.49 9.37
C SER A 82 4.91 -11.47 8.62
N THR A 83 4.70 -10.55 7.67
CA THR A 83 3.44 -10.33 6.94
C THR A 83 3.50 -10.74 5.47
N LEU A 84 4.55 -11.45 5.05
CA LEU A 84 4.69 -11.93 3.67
C LEU A 84 3.51 -12.80 3.23
N LYS A 85 2.97 -13.64 4.12
CA LYS A 85 1.80 -14.47 3.83
C LYS A 85 0.57 -13.63 3.54
N GLU A 86 0.29 -12.62 4.36
CA GLU A 86 -0.83 -11.71 4.16
C GLU A 86 -0.64 -10.87 2.88
N SER A 87 0.59 -10.45 2.59
CA SER A 87 0.92 -9.74 1.35
C SER A 87 0.54 -10.56 0.11
N VAL A 88 0.89 -11.85 0.09
CA VAL A 88 0.54 -12.76 -1.01
C VAL A 88 -0.97 -12.86 -1.19
N ILE A 89 -1.73 -13.04 -0.10
CA ILE A 89 -3.20 -13.13 -0.15
C ILE A 89 -3.80 -11.88 -0.80
N LEU A 90 -3.30 -10.70 -0.43
CA LEU A 90 -3.84 -9.43 -0.94
C LEU A 90 -3.38 -9.13 -2.38
N LEU A 91 -2.22 -9.63 -2.80
CA LEU A 91 -1.68 -9.41 -4.14
C LEU A 91 -2.13 -10.47 -5.16
N GLU A 92 -2.65 -11.62 -4.72
CA GLU A 92 -3.21 -12.64 -5.59
C GLU A 92 -4.48 -12.13 -6.30
N ASP A 93 -5.32 -11.36 -5.58
CA ASP A 93 -6.46 -10.64 -6.14
C ASP A 93 -6.52 -9.19 -5.62
N PRO A 94 -5.70 -8.28 -6.17
CA PRO A 94 -5.63 -6.88 -5.73
C PRO A 94 -6.98 -6.17 -5.84
N SER A 95 -7.80 -6.54 -6.84
CA SER A 95 -9.07 -5.88 -7.11
C SER A 95 -10.03 -5.95 -5.91
N SER A 96 -9.99 -7.06 -5.19
CA SER A 96 -10.75 -7.28 -3.95
C SER A 96 -10.11 -6.62 -2.74
N ALA A 97 -8.79 -6.44 -2.71
CA ALA A 97 -8.07 -5.86 -1.56
C ALA A 97 -8.08 -4.33 -1.55
N ILE A 98 -7.93 -3.71 -2.71
CA ILE A 98 -7.76 -2.26 -2.93
C ILE A 98 -8.70 -1.40 -2.08
N PRO A 99 -10.05 -1.57 -2.10
CA PRO A 99 -10.92 -0.66 -1.37
C PRO A 99 -10.79 -0.79 0.16
N PHE A 100 -10.42 -1.98 0.67
CA PHE A 100 -10.21 -2.17 2.11
C PHE A 100 -8.85 -1.62 2.56
N ILE A 101 -7.83 -1.69 1.69
CA ILE A 101 -6.56 -1.00 1.88
C ILE A 101 -6.79 0.52 1.95
N ALA A 102 -7.61 1.08 1.05
CA ALA A 102 -7.96 2.50 1.08
C ALA A 102 -8.59 2.91 2.42
N ASP A 103 -9.55 2.14 2.93
CA ASP A 103 -10.12 2.42 4.26
C ASP A 103 -9.12 2.29 5.39
N ALA A 104 -8.24 1.29 5.33
CA ALA A 104 -7.21 1.06 6.34
C ALA A 104 -6.22 2.22 6.39
N ILE A 105 -5.85 2.76 5.21
CA ILE A 105 -4.99 3.94 5.08
C ILE A 105 -5.68 5.21 5.58
N GLU A 106 -6.97 5.39 5.30
CA GLU A 106 -7.71 6.59 5.70
C GLU A 106 -8.25 6.54 7.14
N GLY A 107 -8.25 5.35 7.77
CA GLY A 107 -8.85 5.12 9.08
C GLY A 107 -10.37 5.24 9.06
N ARG A 108 -11.01 4.67 8.03
CA ARG A 108 -12.47 4.63 7.90
C ARG A 108 -13.04 3.28 8.29
N ASP A 109 -14.37 3.23 8.37
CA ASP A 109 -15.17 2.02 8.59
C ASP A 109 -14.66 1.22 9.81
N LEU A 110 -14.18 0.00 9.57
CA LEU A 110 -13.69 -0.93 10.59
C LEU A 110 -12.45 -0.41 11.34
N TRP A 111 -11.79 0.63 10.83
CA TRP A 111 -10.52 1.13 11.34
C TRP A 111 -10.64 2.49 12.05
N ALA A 112 -11.83 3.12 12.07
CA ALA A 112 -12.03 4.45 12.65
C ALA A 112 -11.63 4.55 14.13
N GLY A 113 -11.91 3.50 14.91
CA GLY A 113 -11.55 3.45 16.33
C GLY A 113 -10.05 3.35 16.61
N LEU A 114 -9.24 2.96 15.61
CA LEU A 114 -7.81 2.70 15.79
C LEU A 114 -6.94 3.93 15.58
N ARG A 115 -7.48 5.05 15.07
CA ARG A 115 -6.68 6.21 14.65
C ARG A 115 -5.81 6.79 15.76
N GLY A 116 -6.26 6.69 17.01
CA GLY A 116 -5.52 7.15 18.18
C GLY A 116 -4.52 6.14 18.76
N GLU A 117 -4.46 4.91 18.23
CA GLU A 117 -3.64 3.85 18.79
C GLU A 117 -2.18 3.97 18.32
N ALA A 118 -1.23 3.89 19.26
CA ALA A 118 0.19 4.17 18.98
C ALA A 118 0.85 3.24 17.94
N TYR A 119 0.29 2.05 17.69
CA TYR A 119 0.79 1.13 16.66
C TYR A 119 0.12 1.33 15.30
N TYR A 120 -0.98 2.08 15.24
CA TYR A 120 -1.82 2.17 14.05
C TYR A 120 -1.08 2.79 12.85
N TRP A 121 -0.15 3.71 13.11
CA TRP A 121 0.70 4.25 12.04
C TRP A 121 1.58 3.18 11.37
N LYS A 122 2.02 2.13 12.08
CA LYS A 122 2.78 1.01 11.48
C LYS A 122 1.90 0.16 10.57
N PHE A 123 0.66 -0.09 10.99
CA PHE A 123 -0.32 -0.78 10.15
C PHE A 123 -0.63 0.03 8.89
N ARG A 124 -0.82 1.35 9.03
CA ARG A 124 -1.00 2.25 7.88
C ARG A 124 0.23 2.33 6.99
N TYR A 125 1.44 2.34 7.56
CA TYR A 125 2.69 2.29 6.81
C TYR A 125 2.72 1.07 5.91
N TRP A 126 2.37 -0.09 6.46
CA TRP A 126 2.28 -1.34 5.70
C TRP A 126 1.19 -1.26 4.61
N CYS A 127 0.02 -0.72 4.91
CA CYS A 127 -1.05 -0.56 3.90
C CYS A 127 -0.65 0.40 2.77
N VAL A 128 0.07 1.47 3.08
CA VAL A 128 0.62 2.42 2.10
C VAL A 128 1.65 1.70 1.21
N ASP A 129 2.54 0.89 1.79
CA ASP A 129 3.48 0.07 1.03
C ASP A 129 2.76 -0.88 0.05
N MET A 130 1.71 -1.57 0.53
CA MET A 130 0.89 -2.44 -0.31
C MET A 130 0.17 -1.71 -1.44
N ALA A 131 -0.28 -0.47 -1.22
CA ALA A 131 -0.91 0.33 -2.27
C ALA A 131 0.01 0.52 -3.49
N GLY A 132 1.32 0.68 -3.25
CA GLY A 132 2.33 0.77 -4.32
C GLY A 132 2.38 -0.49 -5.18
N TYR A 133 2.38 -1.67 -4.56
CA TYR A 133 2.39 -2.95 -5.28
C TYR A 133 1.09 -3.23 -6.04
N MET A 134 -0.04 -2.70 -5.58
CA MET A 134 -1.34 -2.90 -6.23
C MET A 134 -1.51 -2.03 -7.49
N GLY A 135 -0.74 -0.95 -7.64
CA GLY A 135 -0.68 -0.14 -8.85
C GLY A 135 -1.96 0.65 -9.18
N GLU A 136 -2.86 0.84 -8.21
CA GLU A 136 -4.13 1.53 -8.41
C GLU A 136 -3.98 3.05 -8.27
N ARG A 137 -4.22 3.79 -9.36
CA ARG A 137 -3.99 5.25 -9.41
C ARG A 137 -4.83 6.06 -8.43
N GLN A 138 -6.01 5.56 -8.05
CA GLN A 138 -6.89 6.27 -7.12
C GLN A 138 -6.29 6.38 -5.71
N PHE A 139 -5.22 5.62 -5.39
CA PHE A 139 -4.46 5.85 -4.17
C PHE A 139 -3.70 7.18 -4.15
N ASP A 140 -3.34 7.75 -5.31
CA ASP A 140 -2.54 8.98 -5.41
C ASP A 140 -3.05 10.12 -4.52
N ALA A 141 -4.37 10.35 -4.52
CA ALA A 141 -4.99 11.40 -3.73
C ALA A 141 -4.94 11.11 -2.22
N ILE A 142 -5.13 9.84 -1.83
CA ILE A 142 -5.05 9.41 -0.44
C ILE A 142 -3.61 9.57 0.06
N LEU A 143 -2.64 9.11 -0.73
CA LEU A 143 -1.22 9.18 -0.40
C LEU A 143 -0.75 10.64 -0.29
N ALA A 144 -1.14 11.50 -1.25
CA ALA A 144 -0.83 12.93 -1.18
C ALA A 144 -1.44 13.60 0.08
N SER A 145 -2.65 13.18 0.47
CA SER A 145 -3.26 13.66 1.71
C SER A 145 -2.47 13.26 2.95
N ILE A 146 -1.90 12.05 3.00
CA ILE A 146 -1.02 11.62 4.11
C ILE A 146 0.22 12.50 4.17
N VAL A 147 0.89 12.73 3.05
CA VAL A 147 2.12 13.55 3.00
C VAL A 147 1.86 14.97 3.52
N SER A 148 0.68 15.53 3.23
CA SER A 148 0.32 16.90 3.59
C SER A 148 -0.10 17.09 5.06
N ARG A 149 -0.40 16.01 5.79
CA ARG A 149 -0.89 16.09 7.18
C ARG A 149 0.28 16.13 8.16
N GLU A 150 0.41 17.22 8.89
CA GLU A 150 1.51 17.42 9.85
C GLU A 150 1.38 16.54 11.10
N GLU A 151 0.18 16.10 11.43
CA GLU A 151 -0.06 15.20 12.57
C GLU A 151 0.36 13.75 12.30
N GLU A 152 0.62 13.40 11.05
CA GLU A 152 1.04 12.05 10.67
C GLU A 152 2.53 11.82 11.02
N LYS A 153 2.87 10.58 11.36
CA LYS A 153 4.27 10.20 11.59
C LYS A 153 5.11 10.44 10.35
N ASP A 154 6.29 11.03 10.52
CA ASP A 154 7.20 11.34 9.41
C ASP A 154 7.56 10.08 8.60
N GLU A 155 7.74 8.93 9.24
CA GLU A 155 8.01 7.66 8.54
C GLU A 155 6.84 7.23 7.64
N LEU A 156 5.60 7.46 8.08
CA LEU A 156 4.40 7.18 7.28
C LEU A 156 4.31 8.15 6.09
N ARG A 157 4.59 9.44 6.31
CA ARG A 157 4.63 10.46 5.26
C ARG A 157 5.71 10.14 4.22
N ILE A 158 6.93 9.82 4.66
CA ILE A 158 8.05 9.40 3.81
C ILE A 158 7.69 8.14 2.99
N ARG A 159 7.04 7.14 3.60
CA ARG A 159 6.60 5.96 2.83
C ARG A 159 5.55 6.32 1.78
N ALA A 160 4.61 7.22 2.07
CA ALA A 160 3.65 7.70 1.08
C ALA A 160 4.34 8.42 -0.10
N VAL A 161 5.39 9.21 0.15
CA VAL A 161 6.24 9.82 -0.89
C VAL A 161 6.90 8.75 -1.77
N ARG A 162 7.52 7.74 -1.15
CA ARG A 162 8.15 6.62 -1.89
C ARG A 162 7.14 5.84 -2.73
N THR A 163 5.95 5.63 -2.18
CA THR A 163 4.86 4.94 -2.87
C THR A 163 4.36 5.76 -4.08
N LEU A 164 4.17 7.07 -3.91
CA LEU A 164 3.84 7.98 -5.03
C LEU A 164 4.91 7.95 -6.13
N ARG A 165 6.20 7.86 -5.74
CA ARG A 165 7.30 7.68 -6.69
C ARG A 165 7.18 6.37 -7.48
N GLU A 166 6.98 5.26 -6.78
CA GLU A 166 6.80 3.92 -7.37
C GLU A 166 5.61 3.90 -8.34
N MET A 167 4.53 4.62 -8.00
CA MET A 167 3.33 4.78 -8.82
C MET A 167 3.48 5.80 -9.97
N LYS A 168 4.63 6.47 -10.07
CA LYS A 168 4.94 7.48 -11.07
C LYS A 168 4.08 8.75 -11.00
N ALA A 169 3.64 9.14 -9.81
CA ALA A 169 2.82 10.32 -9.55
C ALA A 169 3.65 11.62 -9.49
N LYS A 170 4.44 11.92 -10.53
CA LYS A 170 5.41 13.03 -10.57
C LYS A 170 4.78 14.40 -10.28
N GLU A 171 3.61 14.68 -10.83
CA GLU A 171 2.94 15.97 -10.62
C GLU A 171 2.46 16.17 -9.18
N ASN A 172 2.00 15.10 -8.52
CA ASN A 172 1.65 15.17 -7.10
C ASN A 172 2.90 15.45 -6.25
N LEU A 173 4.02 14.79 -6.55
CA LEU A 173 5.28 15.03 -5.84
C LEU A 173 5.76 16.47 -6.02
N ARG A 174 5.69 17.04 -7.23
CA ARG A 174 6.02 18.46 -7.47
C ARG A 174 5.18 19.42 -6.65
N LYS A 175 3.87 19.19 -6.60
CA LYS A 175 2.95 19.99 -5.78
C LYS A 175 3.30 19.87 -4.30
N LEU A 176 3.46 18.65 -3.80
CA LEU A 176 3.79 18.38 -2.41
C LEU A 176 5.12 19.03 -1.98
N PHE A 177 6.12 19.09 -2.88
CA PHE A 177 7.39 19.74 -2.59
C PHE A 177 7.24 21.23 -2.24
N THR A 178 6.28 21.92 -2.87
CA THR A 178 6.01 23.34 -2.61
C THR A 178 5.19 23.59 -1.35
N GLU A 179 4.43 22.59 -0.90
CA GLU A 179 3.47 22.69 0.21
C GLU A 179 3.99 22.07 1.52
N THR A 180 5.08 21.30 1.47
CA THR A 180 5.62 20.57 2.64
C THR A 180 6.70 21.37 3.33
N ASP A 181 6.47 21.73 4.60
CA ASP A 181 7.45 22.46 5.42
C ASP A 181 8.43 21.55 6.17
N ASN A 182 8.04 20.32 6.50
CA ASN A 182 8.92 19.38 7.21
C ASN A 182 10.18 19.07 6.35
N PRO A 183 11.40 19.39 6.84
CA PRO A 183 12.62 19.24 6.03
C PRO A 183 12.90 17.81 5.59
N ALA A 184 12.70 16.82 6.46
CA ALA A 184 12.97 15.42 6.16
C ALA A 184 12.01 14.87 5.10
N VAL A 185 10.71 15.19 5.21
CA VAL A 185 9.72 14.80 4.21
C VAL A 185 9.99 15.53 2.88
N ARG A 186 10.33 16.82 2.92
CA ARG A 186 10.65 17.63 1.74
C ARG A 186 11.88 17.11 1.00
N GLU A 187 12.91 16.69 1.73
CA GLU A 187 14.11 16.06 1.15
C GLU A 187 13.76 14.77 0.41
N GLU A 188 12.97 13.88 1.01
CA GLU A 188 12.53 12.65 0.35
C GLU A 188 11.69 12.96 -0.91
N ILE A 189 10.84 13.99 -0.89
CA ILE A 189 10.10 14.43 -2.09
C ILE A 189 11.07 14.89 -3.18
N ALA A 190 12.10 15.67 -2.85
CA ALA A 190 13.10 16.11 -3.82
C ALA A 190 13.84 14.92 -4.46
N GLN A 191 14.30 13.97 -3.64
CA GLN A 191 14.93 12.74 -4.12
C GLN A 191 13.99 11.93 -5.02
N ALA A 192 12.71 11.84 -4.66
CA ALA A 192 11.71 11.15 -5.46
C ALA A 192 11.48 11.82 -6.82
N ILE A 193 11.48 13.16 -6.91
CA ILE A 193 11.34 13.90 -8.16
C ILE A 193 12.55 13.67 -9.07
N LEU A 194 13.77 13.72 -8.52
CA LEU A 194 15.01 13.54 -9.28
C LEU A 194 15.13 12.13 -9.90
N TYR A 195 14.46 11.12 -9.32
CA TYR A 195 14.47 9.76 -9.85
C TYR A 195 13.67 9.61 -11.16
N PHE A 196 12.88 10.61 -11.56
CA PHE A 196 12.11 10.59 -12.79
C PHE A 196 12.85 11.15 -14.01
N ASP A 197 13.98 11.82 -13.80
CA ASP A 197 14.79 12.46 -14.84
C ASP A 197 15.98 11.56 -15.20
#